data_AF-A0AAU3C8V9-F1
#
_entry.id   AF-A0AAU3C8V9-F1
#
_cell.length_a   1.000
_cell.length_b   1.000
_cell.length_c   1.000
_cell.angle_alpha   90.00
_cell.angle_beta   90.00
_cell.angle_gamma   90.00
#
_symmetry.space_group_name_H-M   'P 1'
#
loop_
_entity.id
_entity.type
_entity.pdbx_description
1 polymer ?
#
loop_
_entity_poly.entity_id
_entity_poly.type
_entity_poly.pdbx_seq_one_letter_code
_entity_poly.pdbx_strand_id
1 'polypeptide(L)'
;MTPNSDPGFPSTPDTRPEPAAEQTPPAVPYGTPDTPRIAVRGEAHLEVDPEIARIGISISARGKDRREALADLTRRNTLALDLVKTYGDAVERLETGAFTISPELGRHGRGERVRTYHGHVHINAELTDFTALGELTTALADLDLTQVDGPWWALRPDSPAHRDARRQAVREAVQRAREYAEALDTTLTALVELADIGAEDTHPYALAAQSTRSTRRSAYGGGTTEDEPAPLDLEPQRQHVHAQVNARFTMAPPRL
;
A
#
# COMPACT_ATOMS: atom_id res chain seq x y z
N MET A 1 18.43 93.15 -32.51
CA MET A 1 17.24 94.01 -32.42
C MET A 1 16.10 93.31 -33.15
N THR A 2 15.27 92.59 -32.41
CA THR A 2 13.81 92.48 -32.53
C THR A 2 13.31 91.60 -31.38
N PRO A 3 12.23 91.97 -30.68
CA PRO A 3 11.62 91.20 -29.60
C PRO A 3 10.57 90.23 -30.16
N ASN A 4 10.19 89.20 -29.40
CA ASN A 4 8.82 88.70 -29.46
C ASN A 4 8.39 88.01 -28.16
N SER A 5 7.09 88.05 -27.95
CA SER A 5 6.32 88.00 -26.72
C SER A 5 6.10 86.61 -26.14
N ASP A 6 5.86 86.59 -24.82
CA ASP A 6 5.31 85.51 -24.01
C ASP A 6 3.81 85.29 -24.33
N PRO A 7 3.29 84.05 -24.23
CA PRO A 7 2.36 83.79 -23.12
C PRO A 7 2.38 82.35 -22.53
N GLY A 8 2.37 82.26 -21.19
CA GLY A 8 1.46 81.44 -20.37
C GLY A 8 1.61 79.91 -20.31
N PHE A 9 1.87 79.38 -19.10
CA PHE A 9 1.61 77.98 -18.73
C PHE A 9 0.86 77.86 -17.36
N PRO A 10 0.02 76.82 -17.17
CA PRO A 10 -0.95 76.72 -16.07
C PRO A 10 -0.43 76.02 -14.80
N SER A 11 -1.19 76.22 -13.71
CA SER A 11 -1.02 75.73 -12.35
C SER A 11 -0.89 74.20 -12.20
N THR A 12 0.02 73.76 -11.34
CA THR A 12 0.20 72.36 -10.90
C THR A 12 -0.71 72.06 -9.70
N PRO A 13 -1.41 70.90 -9.63
CA PRO A 13 -2.19 70.52 -8.46
C PRO A 13 -1.30 69.91 -7.36
N ASP A 14 -1.58 70.32 -6.13
CA ASP A 14 -1.03 69.78 -4.87
C ASP A 14 -1.45 68.31 -4.71
N THR A 15 -0.48 67.39 -4.68
CA THR A 15 -0.71 65.95 -4.49
C THR A 15 -0.24 65.56 -3.09
N ARG A 16 -1.19 65.42 -2.16
CA ARG A 16 -0.97 64.85 -0.83
C ARG A 16 -0.65 63.34 -0.95
N PRO A 17 0.36 62.79 -0.26
CA PRO A 17 0.63 61.36 -0.31
C PRO A 17 -0.44 60.56 0.47
N GLU A 18 -0.98 59.52 -0.17
CA GLU A 18 -1.80 58.46 0.45
C GLU A 18 -0.97 57.62 1.45
N PRO A 19 -1.57 57.10 2.53
CA PRO A 19 -0.90 56.20 3.47
C PRO A 19 -0.62 54.85 2.80
N ALA A 20 0.63 54.39 2.90
CA ALA A 20 1.06 53.09 2.39
C ALA A 20 0.28 51.96 3.07
N ALA A 21 -0.32 51.08 2.26
CA ALA A 21 -0.92 49.84 2.71
C ALA A 21 0.13 48.99 3.45
N GLU A 22 -0.17 48.58 4.68
CA GLU A 22 0.57 47.54 5.41
C GLU A 22 0.54 46.25 4.60
N GLN A 23 1.66 45.93 3.98
CA GLN A 23 1.87 44.67 3.29
C GLN A 23 2.15 43.60 4.34
N THR A 24 1.18 42.70 4.55
CA THR A 24 1.40 41.46 5.30
C THR A 24 2.61 40.72 4.69
N PRO A 25 3.66 40.43 5.47
CA PRO A 25 4.85 39.78 4.91
C PRO A 25 4.51 38.39 4.38
N PRO A 26 5.13 37.96 3.26
CA PRO A 26 4.93 36.64 2.69
C PRO A 26 5.40 35.56 3.67
N ALA A 27 4.67 34.45 3.75
CA ALA A 27 5.06 33.29 4.54
C ALA A 27 6.45 32.79 4.08
N VAL A 28 7.46 32.96 4.92
CA VAL A 28 8.84 32.57 4.60
C VAL A 28 9.00 31.04 4.71
N PRO A 29 9.53 30.35 3.69
CA PRO A 29 9.64 28.88 3.67
C PRO A 29 10.78 28.33 4.56
N TYR A 30 11.51 29.20 5.25
CA TYR A 30 12.62 28.86 6.15
C TYR A 30 12.50 29.63 7.47
N GLY A 31 13.03 29.06 8.56
CA GLY A 31 13.02 29.71 9.87
C GLY A 31 13.89 30.96 9.88
N THR A 32 13.41 32.02 10.53
CA THR A 32 14.18 33.25 10.77
C THR A 32 14.48 33.38 12.26
N PRO A 33 15.43 34.25 12.68
CA PRO A 33 15.66 34.51 14.10
C PRO A 33 14.40 34.96 14.86
N ASP A 34 13.53 35.75 14.20
CA ASP A 34 12.27 36.24 14.78
C ASP A 34 11.15 35.20 14.74
N THR A 35 11.23 34.22 13.83
CA THR A 35 10.30 33.10 13.71
C THR A 35 11.06 31.79 13.50
N PRO A 36 11.70 31.25 14.56
CA PRO A 36 12.43 30.00 14.43
C PRO A 36 11.51 28.87 14.02
N ARG A 37 12.03 27.95 13.21
CA ARG A 37 11.29 26.79 12.70
C ARG A 37 11.85 25.52 13.29
N ILE A 38 10.95 24.64 13.69
CA ILE A 38 11.28 23.28 14.11
C ILE A 38 10.65 22.29 13.15
N ALA A 39 11.43 21.29 12.73
CA ALA A 39 10.96 20.18 11.93
C ALA A 39 11.12 18.91 12.74
N VAL A 40 10.03 18.15 12.87
CA VAL A 40 9.99 16.90 13.62
C VAL A 40 9.35 15.82 12.77
N ARG A 41 9.69 14.58 13.10
CA ARG A 41 9.08 13.40 12.53
C ARG A 41 8.27 12.68 13.59
N GLY A 42 7.01 12.41 13.26
CA GLY A 42 6.09 11.62 14.04
C GLY A 42 6.03 10.20 13.52
N GLU A 43 6.04 9.19 14.39
CA GLU A 43 5.94 7.78 14.04
C GLU A 43 4.95 7.08 14.96
N ALA A 44 4.22 6.11 14.40
CA ALA A 44 3.35 5.25 15.18
C ALA A 44 3.39 3.83 14.65
N HIS A 45 3.41 2.90 15.61
CA HIS A 45 3.31 1.46 15.39
C HIS A 45 2.10 0.96 16.17
N LEU A 46 1.17 0.31 15.47
CA LEU A 46 0.04 -0.38 16.07
C LEU A 46 0.12 -1.85 15.74
N GLU A 47 -0.15 -2.70 16.72
CA GLU A 47 -0.35 -4.12 16.51
C GLU A 47 -1.84 -4.42 16.63
N VAL A 48 -2.42 -4.97 15.56
CA VAL A 48 -3.85 -5.27 15.49
C VAL A 48 -4.05 -6.66 14.95
N ASP A 49 -5.15 -7.30 15.35
CA ASP A 49 -5.51 -8.60 14.80
C ASP A 49 -5.91 -8.43 13.32
N PRO A 50 -5.61 -9.42 12.46
CA PRO A 50 -6.00 -9.36 11.05
C PRO A 50 -7.52 -9.41 10.92
N GLU A 51 -8.03 -8.73 9.90
CA GLU A 51 -9.46 -8.69 9.60
C GLU A 51 -9.85 -9.69 8.51
N ILE A 52 -8.90 -10.00 7.61
CA ILE A 52 -9.09 -10.90 6.50
C ILE A 52 -7.87 -11.83 6.35
N ALA A 53 -8.12 -13.02 5.82
CA ALA A 53 -7.11 -13.97 5.39
C ALA A 53 -7.24 -14.20 3.88
N ARG A 54 -6.12 -14.17 3.16
CA ARG A 54 -6.06 -14.43 1.72
C ARG A 54 -5.47 -15.81 1.47
N ILE A 55 -6.09 -16.57 0.59
CA ILE A 55 -5.54 -17.82 0.07
C ILE A 55 -5.47 -17.79 -1.45
N GLY A 56 -4.43 -18.40 -1.99
CA GLY A 56 -4.27 -18.68 -3.41
C GLY A 56 -4.59 -20.14 -3.67
N ILE A 57 -5.40 -20.42 -4.68
CA ILE A 57 -5.78 -21.78 -5.06
C ILE A 57 -5.32 -21.98 -6.50
N SER A 58 -4.38 -22.89 -6.67
CA SER A 58 -3.69 -23.20 -7.91
C SER A 58 -4.18 -24.56 -8.41
N ILE A 59 -4.94 -24.57 -9.50
CA ILE A 59 -5.49 -25.80 -10.08
C ILE A 59 -4.74 -26.10 -11.37
N SER A 60 -4.31 -27.35 -11.51
CA SER A 60 -3.58 -27.81 -12.69
C SER A 60 -4.27 -28.99 -13.36
N ALA A 61 -4.09 -29.09 -14.67
CA ALA A 61 -4.55 -30.24 -15.45
C ALA A 61 -3.53 -30.54 -16.56
N ARG A 62 -3.48 -31.81 -16.96
CA ARG A 62 -2.63 -32.25 -18.06
C ARG A 62 -3.37 -33.20 -18.97
N GLY A 63 -3.17 -33.06 -20.28
CA GLY A 63 -3.84 -33.90 -21.29
C GLY A 63 -2.96 -34.14 -22.50
N LYS A 64 -3.25 -35.19 -23.25
CA LYS A 64 -2.52 -35.48 -24.51
C LYS A 64 -2.94 -34.49 -25.59
N ASP A 65 -4.21 -34.10 -25.56
CA ASP A 65 -4.80 -33.10 -26.44
C ASP A 65 -5.16 -31.82 -25.68
N ARG A 66 -5.05 -30.66 -26.35
CA ARG A 66 -5.41 -29.36 -25.78
C ARG A 66 -6.86 -29.33 -25.26
N ARG A 67 -7.79 -29.94 -26.01
CA ARG A 67 -9.22 -29.98 -25.66
C ARG A 67 -9.48 -30.80 -24.41
N GLU A 68 -8.78 -31.94 -24.27
CA GLU A 68 -8.86 -32.80 -23.10
C GLU A 68 -8.33 -32.08 -21.86
N ALA A 69 -7.13 -31.48 -21.95
CA ALA A 69 -6.55 -30.71 -20.86
C ALA A 69 -7.43 -29.53 -20.42
N LEU A 70 -8.06 -28.83 -21.38
CA LEU A 70 -8.99 -27.75 -21.08
C LEU A 70 -10.27 -28.25 -20.40
N ALA A 71 -10.88 -29.33 -20.90
CA ALA A 71 -12.10 -29.87 -20.32
C ALA A 71 -11.87 -30.37 -18.88
N ASP A 72 -10.74 -31.04 -18.64
CA ASP A 72 -10.34 -31.51 -17.32
C ASP A 72 -10.09 -30.33 -16.36
N LEU A 73 -9.38 -29.29 -16.83
CA LEU A 73 -9.14 -28.08 -16.05
C LEU A 73 -10.43 -27.36 -15.69
N THR A 74 -11.34 -27.17 -16.64
CA THR A 74 -12.65 -26.53 -16.38
C THR A 74 -13.44 -27.32 -15.36
N ARG A 75 -13.48 -28.66 -15.46
CA ARG A 75 -14.18 -29.51 -14.48
C ARG A 75 -13.62 -29.32 -13.07
N ARG A 76 -12.29 -29.39 -12.90
CA ARG A 76 -11.62 -29.20 -11.60
C ARG A 76 -11.84 -27.78 -11.06
N ASN A 77 -11.74 -26.78 -11.92
CA ASN A 77 -12.00 -25.39 -11.56
C ASN A 77 -13.43 -25.19 -11.06
N THR A 78 -14.42 -25.77 -11.73
CA THR A 78 -15.82 -25.71 -11.26
C THR A 78 -15.98 -26.40 -9.91
N LEU A 79 -15.39 -27.57 -9.70
CA LEU A 79 -15.44 -28.27 -8.40
C LEU A 79 -14.85 -27.41 -7.27
N ALA A 80 -13.67 -26.82 -7.48
CA ALA A 80 -13.05 -25.96 -6.48
C ALA A 80 -13.87 -24.70 -6.21
N LEU A 81 -14.39 -24.04 -7.25
CA LEU A 81 -15.23 -22.85 -7.08
C LEU A 81 -16.53 -23.17 -6.35
N ASP A 82 -17.14 -24.31 -6.63
CA ASP A 82 -18.39 -24.71 -5.99
C ASP A 82 -18.15 -25.07 -4.52
N LEU A 83 -17.02 -25.73 -4.21
CA LEU A 83 -16.58 -25.95 -2.83
C LEU A 83 -16.34 -24.62 -2.09
N VAL A 84 -15.64 -23.65 -2.68
CA VAL A 84 -15.43 -22.35 -2.03
C VAL A 84 -16.78 -21.66 -1.76
N LYS A 85 -17.73 -21.75 -2.68
CA LYS A 85 -19.06 -21.15 -2.52
C LYS A 85 -19.91 -21.81 -1.43
N THR A 86 -19.67 -23.07 -1.05
CA THR A 86 -20.44 -23.70 0.05
C THR A 86 -20.17 -23.03 1.39
N TYR A 87 -19.03 -22.33 1.54
CA TYR A 87 -18.67 -21.58 2.73
C TYR A 87 -19.32 -20.18 2.78
N GLY A 88 -20.06 -19.78 1.74
CA GLY A 88 -20.98 -18.64 1.75
C GLY A 88 -20.37 -17.36 2.30
N ASP A 89 -20.98 -16.84 3.37
CA ASP A 89 -20.65 -15.56 4.00
C ASP A 89 -19.23 -15.53 4.63
N ALA A 90 -18.58 -16.68 4.83
CA ALA A 90 -17.20 -16.73 5.29
C ALA A 90 -16.21 -16.20 4.23
N VAL A 91 -16.57 -16.33 2.95
CA VAL A 91 -15.78 -15.86 1.80
C VAL A 91 -16.27 -14.48 1.41
N GLU A 92 -15.50 -13.45 1.76
CA GLU A 92 -15.82 -12.05 1.45
C GLU A 92 -15.62 -11.76 -0.04
N ARG A 93 -14.56 -12.32 -0.65
CA ARG A 93 -14.21 -12.07 -2.04
C ARG A 93 -13.64 -13.31 -2.70
N LEU A 94 -14.11 -13.59 -3.92
CA LEU A 94 -13.63 -14.69 -4.74
C LEU A 94 -13.30 -14.18 -6.15
N GLU A 95 -12.05 -14.35 -6.56
CA GLU A 95 -11.55 -13.90 -7.85
C GLU A 95 -10.84 -15.01 -8.59
N THR A 96 -11.22 -15.23 -9.85
CA THR A 96 -10.44 -16.08 -10.75
C THR A 96 -9.39 -15.21 -11.45
N GLY A 97 -8.12 -15.52 -11.22
CA GLY A 97 -6.98 -14.84 -11.81
C GLY A 97 -6.64 -15.36 -13.21
N ALA A 98 -5.34 -15.45 -13.49
CA ALA A 98 -4.86 -15.84 -14.81
C ALA A 98 -5.16 -17.32 -15.12
N PHE A 99 -5.60 -17.56 -16.35
CA PHE A 99 -5.74 -18.88 -16.95
C PHE A 99 -4.69 -19.05 -18.03
N THR A 100 -3.97 -20.18 -18.04
CA THR A 100 -2.96 -20.48 -19.06
C THR A 100 -3.06 -21.94 -19.50
N ILE A 101 -2.91 -22.19 -20.80
CA ILE A 101 -2.70 -23.53 -21.35
C ILE A 101 -1.49 -23.51 -22.26
N SER A 102 -0.49 -24.35 -21.96
CA SER A 102 0.79 -24.36 -22.64
C SER A 102 1.15 -25.76 -23.13
N PRO A 103 1.69 -25.91 -24.35
CA PRO A 103 2.23 -27.18 -24.81
C PRO A 103 3.60 -27.46 -24.18
N GLU A 104 3.78 -28.67 -23.67
CA GLU A 104 5.09 -29.23 -23.34
C GLU A 104 5.66 -29.92 -24.58
N LEU A 105 6.78 -29.40 -25.10
CA LEU A 105 7.50 -30.00 -26.21
C LEU A 105 8.39 -31.16 -25.73
N GLY A 106 8.43 -32.24 -26.51
CA GLY A 106 9.30 -33.38 -26.20
C GLY A 106 10.79 -33.03 -26.27
N ARG A 107 11.59 -33.54 -25.32
CA ARG A 107 13.03 -33.22 -25.16
C ARG A 107 13.95 -33.76 -26.28
N HIS A 108 13.46 -34.68 -27.14
CA HIS A 108 14.29 -35.38 -28.12
C HIS A 108 13.57 -35.56 -29.47
N GLY A 109 14.01 -34.81 -30.49
CA GLY A 109 13.62 -35.02 -31.88
C GLY A 109 13.73 -33.75 -32.73
N ARG A 110 14.18 -33.88 -33.99
CA ARG A 110 14.22 -32.81 -35.00
C ARG A 110 12.80 -32.41 -35.48
N GLY A 111 11.93 -32.02 -34.55
CA GLY A 111 10.56 -31.60 -34.83
C GLY A 111 9.85 -31.13 -33.58
N GLU A 112 9.05 -30.08 -33.73
CA GLU A 112 8.21 -29.47 -32.70
C GLU A 112 7.00 -30.37 -32.38
N ARG A 113 7.25 -31.53 -31.77
CA ARG A 113 6.20 -32.46 -31.36
C ARG A 113 5.77 -32.17 -29.92
N VAL A 114 4.53 -31.71 -29.77
CA VAL A 114 3.88 -31.52 -28.47
C VAL A 114 3.67 -32.89 -27.82
N ARG A 115 4.14 -33.05 -26.60
CA ARG A 115 4.04 -34.29 -25.81
C ARG A 115 2.81 -34.27 -24.91
N THR A 116 2.51 -33.13 -24.30
CA THR A 116 1.44 -32.96 -23.31
C THR A 116 1.05 -31.49 -23.27
N TYR A 117 -0.20 -31.18 -22.99
CA TYR A 117 -0.65 -29.83 -22.66
C TYR A 117 -0.79 -29.70 -21.15
N HIS A 118 -0.29 -28.61 -20.60
CA HIS A 118 -0.48 -28.24 -19.20
C HIS A 118 -1.39 -27.03 -19.13
N GLY A 119 -2.50 -27.19 -18.42
CA GLY A 119 -3.40 -26.12 -18.06
C GLY A 119 -3.18 -25.72 -16.60
N HIS A 120 -3.28 -24.42 -16.33
CA HIS A 120 -3.24 -23.87 -14.99
C HIS A 120 -4.26 -22.74 -14.85
N VAL A 121 -4.95 -22.68 -13.72
CA VAL A 121 -5.79 -21.57 -13.32
C VAL A 121 -5.51 -21.23 -11.86
N HIS A 122 -5.46 -19.94 -11.57
CA HIS A 122 -5.29 -19.43 -10.22
C HIS A 122 -6.57 -18.76 -9.74
N ILE A 123 -6.98 -19.05 -8.52
CA ILE A 123 -8.11 -18.41 -7.84
C ILE A 123 -7.58 -17.76 -6.56
N ASN A 124 -8.05 -16.55 -6.25
CA ASN A 124 -7.81 -15.89 -4.98
C ASN A 124 -9.11 -15.87 -4.19
N ALA A 125 -9.06 -16.26 -2.92
CA ALA A 125 -10.19 -16.11 -2.01
C ALA A 125 -9.75 -15.27 -0.79
N GLU A 126 -10.61 -14.36 -0.36
CA GLU A 126 -10.49 -13.63 0.90
C GLU A 126 -11.57 -14.09 1.87
N LEU A 127 -11.15 -14.42 3.08
CA LEU A 127 -12.02 -14.95 4.13
C LEU A 127 -11.95 -14.09 5.38
N THR A 128 -13.09 -13.99 6.07
CA THR A 128 -13.23 -13.26 7.34
C THR A 128 -13.35 -14.19 8.54
N ASP A 129 -13.84 -15.41 8.31
CA ASP A 129 -13.91 -16.47 9.33
C ASP A 129 -12.70 -17.40 9.17
N PHE A 130 -11.84 -17.39 10.19
CA PHE A 130 -10.60 -18.16 10.20
C PHE A 130 -10.82 -19.63 10.57
N THR A 131 -11.96 -19.97 11.18
CA THR A 131 -12.35 -21.37 11.41
C THR A 131 -12.76 -21.99 10.08
N ALA A 132 -13.62 -21.31 9.34
CA ALA A 132 -14.04 -21.71 7.99
C ALA A 132 -12.85 -21.80 7.02
N LEU A 133 -11.83 -20.96 7.19
CA LEU A 133 -10.58 -21.01 6.44
C LEU A 133 -9.84 -22.34 6.62
N GLY A 134 -9.68 -22.82 7.86
CA GLY A 134 -9.00 -24.08 8.15
C GLY A 134 -9.71 -25.28 7.52
N GLU A 135 -11.05 -25.31 7.65
CA GLU A 135 -11.90 -26.33 7.03
C GLU A 135 -11.82 -26.28 5.49
N LEU A 136 -11.98 -25.09 4.89
CA LEU A 136 -11.92 -24.91 3.44
C LEU A 136 -10.55 -25.30 2.88
N THR A 137 -9.46 -24.92 3.54
CA THR A 137 -8.10 -25.25 3.09
C THR A 137 -7.88 -26.76 3.07
N THR A 138 -8.40 -27.46 4.09
CA THR A 138 -8.33 -28.92 4.18
C THR A 138 -9.13 -29.58 3.06
N ALA A 139 -10.39 -29.15 2.88
CA ALA A 139 -11.25 -29.68 1.81
C ALA A 139 -10.71 -29.40 0.39
N LEU A 140 -10.06 -28.25 0.19
CA LEU A 140 -9.40 -27.92 -1.08
C LEU A 140 -8.13 -28.76 -1.32
N ALA A 141 -7.39 -29.10 -0.26
CA ALA A 141 -6.20 -29.92 -0.36
C ALA A 141 -6.52 -31.37 -0.77
N ASP A 142 -7.73 -31.86 -0.47
CA ASP A 142 -8.21 -33.17 -0.90
C ASP A 142 -8.57 -33.23 -2.39
N LEU A 143 -8.64 -32.09 -3.09
CA LEU A 143 -8.96 -32.05 -4.52
C LEU A 143 -7.74 -32.41 -5.39
N ASP A 144 -7.96 -33.28 -6.37
CA ASP A 144 -6.91 -33.72 -7.30
C ASP A 144 -6.23 -32.55 -8.06
N LEU A 145 -4.89 -32.51 -8.00
CA LEU A 145 -4.04 -31.51 -8.67
C LEU A 145 -4.36 -30.06 -8.28
N THR A 146 -4.86 -29.86 -7.06
CA THR A 146 -5.06 -28.55 -6.44
C THR A 146 -3.93 -28.29 -5.45
N GLN A 147 -3.41 -27.06 -5.49
CA GLN A 147 -2.45 -26.55 -4.52
C GLN A 147 -3.10 -25.34 -3.84
N VAL A 148 -2.97 -25.24 -2.52
CA VAL A 148 -3.40 -24.07 -1.75
C VAL A 148 -2.17 -23.39 -1.17
N ASP A 149 -2.06 -22.09 -1.38
CA ASP A 149 -0.98 -21.23 -0.93
C ASP A 149 -1.53 -20.19 0.07
N GLY A 150 -0.80 -19.94 1.16
CA GLY A 150 -1.22 -19.03 2.24
C GLY A 150 -1.45 -19.77 3.58
N PRO A 151 -2.23 -19.18 4.51
CA PRO A 151 -2.93 -17.89 4.40
C PRO A 151 -2.01 -16.68 4.57
N TRP A 152 -2.34 -15.58 3.88
CA TRP A 152 -1.77 -14.26 4.15
C TRP A 152 -2.76 -13.41 4.94
N TRP A 153 -2.39 -13.11 6.18
CA TRP A 153 -3.14 -12.24 7.07
C TRP A 153 -3.06 -10.79 6.61
N ALA A 154 -4.19 -10.09 6.61
CA ALA A 154 -4.24 -8.69 6.22
C ALA A 154 -5.37 -7.93 6.95
N LEU A 155 -5.29 -6.61 6.89
CA LEU A 155 -6.39 -5.71 7.25
C LEU A 155 -7.14 -5.31 5.98
N ARG A 156 -8.41 -4.94 6.12
CA ARG A 156 -9.12 -4.33 5.00
C ARG A 156 -8.50 -2.98 4.64
N PRO A 157 -8.52 -2.56 3.36
CA PRO A 157 -8.00 -1.26 2.95
C PRO A 157 -8.63 -0.07 3.69
N ASP A 158 -9.88 -0.20 4.13
CA ASP A 158 -10.66 0.80 4.87
C ASP A 158 -10.61 0.62 6.39
N SER A 159 -9.77 -0.29 6.89
CA SER A 159 -9.62 -0.58 8.32
C SER A 159 -9.37 0.70 9.13
N PRO A 160 -10.08 0.89 10.27
CA PRO A 160 -9.84 2.01 11.17
C PRO A 160 -8.42 2.03 11.73
N ALA A 161 -7.73 0.89 11.79
CA ALA A 161 -6.35 0.80 12.29
C ALA A 161 -5.40 1.71 11.51
N HIS A 162 -5.60 1.87 10.20
CA HIS A 162 -4.82 2.80 9.38
C HIS A 162 -5.04 4.26 9.79
N ARG A 163 -6.28 4.64 10.10
CA ARG A 163 -6.62 5.99 10.58
C ARG A 163 -6.02 6.24 11.95
N ASP A 164 -6.09 5.27 12.84
CA ASP A 164 -5.60 5.40 14.21
C ASP A 164 -4.07 5.48 14.27
N ALA A 165 -3.36 4.71 13.43
CA ALA A 165 -1.92 4.83 13.28
C ALA A 165 -1.51 6.25 12.86
N ARG A 166 -2.18 6.82 11.84
CA ARG A 166 -1.91 8.21 11.40
C ARG A 166 -2.19 9.23 12.50
N ARG A 167 -3.30 9.09 13.23
CA ARG A 167 -3.64 9.99 14.35
C ARG A 167 -2.57 9.94 15.43
N GLN A 168 -2.07 8.75 15.75
CA GLN A 168 -1.02 8.59 16.75
C GLN A 168 0.29 9.20 16.28
N ALA A 169 0.69 9.00 15.03
CA ALA A 169 1.90 9.60 14.46
C ALA A 169 1.86 11.14 14.52
N VAL A 170 0.70 11.75 14.22
CA VAL A 170 0.52 13.21 14.33
C VAL A 170 0.64 13.69 15.78
N ARG A 171 0.01 12.99 16.73
CA ARG A 171 0.11 13.34 18.17
C ARG A 171 1.55 13.27 18.65
N GLU A 172 2.27 12.25 18.19
CA GLU A 172 3.66 11.99 18.52
C GLU A 172 4.59 13.10 17.95
N ALA A 173 4.37 13.53 16.71
CA ALA A 173 5.05 14.70 16.14
C ALA A 173 4.80 15.97 16.97
N VAL A 174 3.54 16.27 17.30
CA VAL A 174 3.20 17.46 18.10
C VAL A 174 3.86 17.40 19.49
N GLN A 175 3.85 16.23 20.12
CA GLN A 175 4.46 16.03 21.43
C GLN A 175 5.98 16.27 21.37
N ARG A 176 6.70 15.67 20.41
CA ARG A 176 8.13 15.92 20.20
C ARG A 176 8.45 17.38 19.95
N ALA A 177 7.66 18.07 19.13
CA ALA A 177 7.86 19.50 18.87
C ALA A 177 7.70 20.34 20.13
N ARG A 178 6.74 19.99 21.01
CA ARG A 178 6.56 20.67 22.30
C ARG A 178 7.73 20.44 23.23
N GLU A 179 8.19 19.20 23.36
CA GLU A 179 9.36 18.85 24.19
C GLU A 179 10.60 19.64 23.77
N TYR A 180 10.84 19.79 22.48
CA TYR A 180 11.95 20.60 21.98
C TYR A 180 11.78 22.11 22.22
N ALA A 181 10.57 22.64 22.09
CA ALA A 181 10.31 24.04 22.40
C ALA A 181 10.50 24.31 23.90
N GLU A 182 9.99 23.42 24.77
CA GLU A 182 10.14 23.49 26.22
C GLU A 182 11.61 23.41 26.64
N ALA A 183 12.41 22.54 26.00
CA ALA A 183 13.85 22.45 26.26
C ALA A 183 14.65 23.72 25.88
N LEU A 184 14.07 24.59 25.06
CA LEU A 184 14.63 25.89 24.66
C LEU A 184 13.96 27.06 25.43
N ASP A 185 13.21 26.76 26.50
CA ASP A 185 12.44 27.72 27.28
C ASP A 185 11.51 28.61 26.41
N THR A 186 10.94 28.00 25.35
CA THR A 186 10.02 28.64 24.40
C THR A 186 8.77 27.80 24.16
N THR A 187 7.86 28.29 23.32
CA THR A 187 6.59 27.63 22.97
C THR A 187 6.40 27.55 21.47
N LEU A 188 5.70 26.50 21.01
CA LEU A 188 5.21 26.41 19.63
C LEU A 188 4.16 27.50 19.37
N THR A 189 4.24 28.12 18.21
CA THR A 189 3.35 29.22 17.79
C THR A 189 2.32 28.73 16.79
N ALA A 190 2.76 28.10 15.69
CA ALA A 190 1.86 27.64 14.63
C ALA A 190 2.40 26.39 13.93
N LEU A 191 1.47 25.58 13.39
CA LEU A 191 1.80 24.55 12.40
C LEU A 191 2.01 25.21 11.04
N VAL A 192 3.17 24.99 10.44
CA VAL A 192 3.52 25.47 9.09
C VAL A 192 3.16 24.44 8.05
N GLU A 193 3.49 23.18 8.32
CA GLU A 193 3.35 22.11 7.34
C GLU A 193 3.18 20.77 8.07
N LEU A 194 2.26 19.95 7.57
CA LEU A 194 2.11 18.55 7.96
C LEU A 194 2.00 17.73 6.68
N ALA A 195 2.93 16.80 6.49
CA ALA A 195 3.00 15.98 5.30
C ALA A 195 3.25 14.51 5.69
N ASP A 196 2.65 13.59 4.94
CA ASP A 196 3.12 12.21 4.91
C ASP A 196 4.50 12.16 4.25
N ILE A 197 5.30 11.15 4.57
CA ILE A 197 6.63 11.01 3.97
C ILE A 197 6.50 10.87 2.45
N GLY A 198 7.22 11.73 1.72
CA GLY A 198 7.21 11.78 0.26
C GLY A 198 6.11 12.66 -0.34
N ALA A 199 5.21 13.23 0.46
CA ALA A 199 4.24 14.23 0.00
C ALA A 199 4.83 15.67 -0.04
N GLU A 200 6.01 15.87 0.53
CA GLU A 200 6.69 17.17 0.68
C GLU A 200 7.19 17.75 -0.65
N ASP A 201 7.40 16.89 -1.66
CA ASP A 201 7.89 17.26 -2.98
C ASP A 201 7.06 16.54 -4.06
N THR A 202 5.97 17.16 -4.53
CA THR A 202 5.34 16.71 -5.79
C THR A 202 6.14 17.25 -6.98
N HIS A 203 7.39 16.79 -7.11
CA HIS A 203 8.08 16.72 -8.40
C HIS A 203 7.97 15.28 -8.90
N PRO A 204 7.46 15.04 -10.13
CA PRO A 204 7.27 13.70 -10.65
C PRO A 204 8.62 13.04 -10.92
N TYR A 205 9.15 12.33 -9.93
CA TYR A 205 10.23 11.39 -10.14
C TYR A 205 9.64 10.04 -10.58
N ALA A 206 9.96 9.69 -11.83
CA ALA A 206 9.69 8.39 -12.40
C ALA A 206 10.32 7.29 -11.53
N LEU A 207 9.49 6.31 -11.12
CA LEU A 207 9.95 5.08 -10.50
C LEU A 207 10.84 4.31 -11.48
N ALA A 208 12.14 4.24 -11.20
CA ALA A 208 13.01 3.24 -11.80
C ALA A 208 12.82 1.91 -11.06
N ALA A 209 12.14 0.96 -11.71
CA ALA A 209 11.95 -0.39 -11.23
C ALA A 209 13.31 -1.10 -11.05
N GLN A 210 13.62 -1.52 -9.83
CA GLN A 210 14.73 -2.44 -9.57
C GLN A 210 14.19 -3.83 -9.25
N SER A 211 14.38 -4.72 -10.23
CA SER A 211 14.13 -6.14 -10.13
C SER A 211 15.16 -6.79 -9.19
N THR A 212 14.70 -7.57 -8.22
CA THR A 212 15.54 -8.59 -7.58
C THR A 212 14.83 -9.94 -7.68
N ARG A 213 15.36 -10.80 -8.56
CA ARG A 213 15.07 -12.23 -8.58
C ARG A 213 15.97 -12.89 -7.54
N SER A 214 15.41 -13.71 -6.67
CA SER A 214 16.19 -14.68 -5.91
C SER A 214 15.58 -16.07 -6.07
N THR A 215 16.36 -16.95 -6.67
CA THR A 215 16.11 -18.37 -6.86
C THR A 215 16.58 -19.13 -5.63
N ARG A 216 15.74 -19.99 -5.04
CA ARG A 216 16.23 -21.20 -4.34
C ARG A 216 15.31 -22.38 -4.61
N ARG A 217 15.94 -23.47 -5.06
CA ARG A 217 15.42 -24.84 -5.07
C ARG A 217 15.85 -25.52 -3.76
N SER A 218 15.00 -26.39 -3.22
CA SER A 218 15.44 -27.65 -2.62
C SER A 218 14.33 -28.70 -2.75
N ALA A 219 14.72 -29.97 -2.79
CA ALA A 219 13.90 -31.15 -3.06
C ALA A 219 14.02 -32.18 -1.92
N TYR A 220 13.22 -33.26 -2.06
CA TYR A 220 13.07 -34.50 -1.25
C TYR A 220 12.05 -34.39 -0.09
N GLY A 221 11.17 -35.37 0.19
CA GLY A 221 10.88 -36.67 -0.42
C GLY A 221 10.14 -37.59 0.59
N GLY A 222 8.99 -38.15 0.18
CA GLY A 222 8.45 -39.49 0.52
C GLY A 222 7.97 -39.85 1.95
N GLY A 223 6.70 -40.27 2.07
CA GLY A 223 6.19 -41.17 3.12
C GLY A 223 4.70 -40.99 3.45
N THR A 224 3.88 -42.02 3.18
CA THR A 224 2.42 -42.07 3.43
C THR A 224 2.07 -42.64 4.81
N THR A 225 1.03 -42.11 5.44
CA THR A 225 0.05 -42.86 6.26
C THR A 225 -1.30 -42.18 6.10
N GLU A 226 -2.33 -42.97 5.78
CA GLU A 226 -3.74 -42.57 5.80
C GLU A 226 -4.20 -42.38 7.25
N ASP A 227 -4.57 -41.15 7.58
CA ASP A 227 -5.59 -40.78 8.55
C ASP A 227 -6.27 -39.53 7.96
N GLU A 228 -7.61 -39.51 7.96
CA GLU A 228 -8.41 -38.40 7.44
C GLU A 228 -7.98 -37.10 8.19
N PRO A 229 -7.47 -36.06 7.49
CA PRO A 229 -6.82 -34.95 8.16
C PRO A 229 -7.85 -34.14 8.95
N ALA A 230 -7.59 -33.98 10.25
CA ALA A 230 -8.28 -32.98 11.05
C ALA A 230 -8.07 -31.59 10.42
N PRO A 231 -9.05 -30.68 10.50
CA PRO A 231 -8.91 -29.34 9.96
C PRO A 231 -7.64 -28.65 10.46
N LEU A 232 -6.92 -27.99 9.57
CA LEU A 232 -5.75 -27.19 9.94
C LEU A 232 -6.18 -26.05 10.87
N ASP A 233 -5.64 -26.06 12.10
CA ASP A 233 -5.79 -24.96 13.04
C ASP A 233 -4.80 -23.85 12.67
N LEU A 234 -5.33 -22.74 12.16
CA LEU A 234 -4.57 -21.61 11.65
C LEU A 234 -4.70 -20.44 12.62
N GLU A 235 -3.68 -20.24 13.45
CA GLU A 235 -3.64 -19.10 14.38
C GLU A 235 -3.36 -17.78 13.63
N PRO A 236 -4.23 -16.76 13.78
CA PRO A 236 -4.04 -15.47 13.11
C PRO A 236 -2.78 -14.74 13.57
N GLN A 237 -1.95 -14.30 12.62
CA GLN A 237 -0.79 -13.48 12.95
C GLN A 237 -1.17 -12.00 13.06
N ARG A 238 -0.79 -11.35 14.18
CA ARG A 238 -0.99 -9.91 14.38
C ARG A 238 -0.28 -9.09 13.32
N GLN A 239 -0.96 -8.04 12.86
CA GLN A 239 -0.52 -7.13 11.81
C GLN A 239 0.10 -5.87 12.42
N HIS A 240 1.25 -5.48 11.90
CA HIS A 240 1.91 -4.23 12.28
C HIS A 240 1.50 -3.13 11.32
N VAL A 241 0.72 -2.17 11.81
CA VAL A 241 0.38 -0.95 11.07
C VAL A 241 1.34 0.15 11.46
N HIS A 242 1.97 0.73 10.46
CA HIS A 242 2.97 1.77 10.66
C HIS A 242 2.55 3.04 9.91
N ALA A 243 2.68 4.18 10.58
CA ALA A 243 2.41 5.49 10.00
C ALA A 243 3.52 6.48 10.39
N GLN A 244 3.90 7.34 9.46
CA GLN A 244 4.92 8.36 9.67
C GLN A 244 4.50 9.67 9.05
N VAL A 245 4.77 10.77 9.75
CA VAL A 245 4.46 12.13 9.30
C VAL A 245 5.63 13.06 9.59
N ASN A 246 5.85 14.02 8.72
CA ASN A 246 6.76 15.13 8.96
C ASN A 246 5.95 16.38 9.24
N ALA A 247 6.26 17.02 10.36
CA ALA A 247 5.58 18.23 10.81
C ALA A 247 6.59 19.34 11.01
N ARG A 248 6.25 20.53 10.53
CA ARG A 248 7.03 21.75 10.73
C ARG A 248 6.19 22.76 11.47
N PHE A 249 6.78 23.33 12.51
CA PHE A 249 6.15 24.33 13.34
C PHE A 249 7.03 25.58 13.41
N THR A 250 6.42 26.72 13.66
CA THR A 250 7.12 27.90 14.17
C THR A 250 7.09 27.89 15.69
N MET A 251 8.11 28.48 16.31
CA MET A 251 8.17 28.72 17.75
C MET A 251 8.47 30.19 18.02
N ALA A 252 8.20 30.65 19.24
CA ALA A 252 8.66 31.96 19.65
C ALA A 252 10.21 31.97 19.75
N PRO A 253 10.87 33.12 19.51
CA PRO A 253 12.32 33.23 19.68
C PRO A 253 12.76 32.77 21.08
N PRO A 254 13.62 31.74 21.20
CA PRO A 254 14.09 31.26 22.48
C PRO A 254 15.03 32.28 23.13
N ARG A 255 15.06 32.29 24.46
CA ARG A 255 15.98 33.14 25.24
C ARG A 255 17.25 32.36 25.52
N LEU A 256 18.14 32.33 24.52
CA LEU A 256 19.42 31.63 24.57
C LEU A 256 20.54 32.50 25.16
#